data_AF-A0A0C2Y5U1-F1
#
_entry.id   AF-A0A0C2Y5U1-F1
#
_cell.length_a   1.000
_cell.length_b   1.000
_cell.length_c   1.000
_cell.angle_alpha   90.00
_cell.angle_beta   90.00
_cell.angle_gamma   90.00
#
_symmetry.space_group_name_H-M   'P 1'
#
loop_
_entity.id
_entity.type
_entity.pdbx_description
1 polymer ?
#
loop_
_entity_poly.entity_id
_entity_poly.type
_entity_poly.pdbx_seq_one_letter_code
_entity_poly.pdbx_strand_id
1 'polypeptide(L)'
;MGLSGREVKQRIPQDPRNLSWADDAARFGSNYLSKFGWDASKGLGAGGEGRISHIKVDHKLDMLGIGAAHQKDPNGIAWKQNKDFENLLKRLNETTVQNTPGEAEPEEIEVDVGGDKQKKETKRERGRWFRTEEKEGEQGPRRI
;
A
#
# COMPACT_ATOMS: atom_id res chain seq x y z
N MET A 1 13.41 -21.71 20.66
CA MET A 1 12.82 -20.49 21.28
C MET A 1 11.55 -20.16 20.50
N GLY A 2 10.39 -20.18 21.16
CA GLY A 2 9.08 -20.01 20.50
C GLY A 2 8.84 -18.58 20.03
N LEU A 3 8.32 -18.42 18.82
CA LEU A 3 8.03 -17.15 18.14
C LEU A 3 6.76 -16.43 18.65
N SER A 4 6.16 -16.90 19.76
CA SER A 4 4.98 -16.24 20.33
C SER A 4 5.41 -14.97 21.07
N GLY A 5 5.05 -13.82 20.51
CA GLY A 5 5.22 -12.52 21.17
C GLY A 5 4.44 -12.42 22.49
N ARG A 6 4.77 -11.42 23.31
CA ARG A 6 4.13 -11.19 24.61
C ARG A 6 2.65 -10.84 24.41
N GLU A 7 1.76 -11.56 25.10
CA GLU A 7 0.33 -11.22 25.10
C GLU A 7 0.11 -9.85 25.75
N VAL A 8 -0.48 -8.93 24.99
CA VAL A 8 -0.85 -7.60 25.46
C VAL A 8 -2.37 -7.55 25.63
N LYS A 9 -2.83 -7.35 26.86
CA LYS A 9 -4.26 -7.16 27.14
C LYS A 9 -4.67 -5.75 26.71
N GLN A 10 -5.35 -5.63 25.59
CA GLN A 10 -5.91 -4.36 25.11
C GLN A 10 -7.22 -4.05 25.83
N ARG A 11 -7.33 -2.85 26.42
CA ARG A 11 -8.60 -2.34 26.94
C ARG A 11 -9.40 -1.75 25.79
N ILE A 12 -10.48 -2.41 25.41
CA ILE A 12 -11.42 -1.90 24.41
C ILE A 12 -12.47 -1.04 25.14
N PRO A 13 -12.68 0.23 24.76
CA PRO A 13 -13.72 1.07 25.35
C PRO A 13 -15.12 0.61 24.94
N GLN A 14 -16.15 1.09 25.64
CA GLN A 14 -17.56 0.72 25.39
C GLN A 14 -18.01 1.01 23.96
N ASP A 15 -17.45 2.04 23.33
CA ASP A 15 -17.73 2.39 21.93
C ASP A 15 -16.42 2.50 21.13
N PRO A 16 -15.92 1.38 20.57
CA PRO A 16 -14.67 1.36 19.82
C PRO A 16 -14.77 2.02 18.44
N ARG A 17 -15.98 2.28 17.93
CA ARG A 17 -16.21 2.86 16.59
C ARG A 17 -16.80 4.28 16.64
N ASN A 18 -17.00 4.82 17.85
CA ASN A 18 -17.63 6.11 18.07
C ASN A 18 -19.03 6.23 17.42
N LEU A 19 -19.78 5.14 17.42
CA LEU A 19 -21.14 5.07 16.86
C LEU A 19 -22.13 5.91 17.65
N SER A 20 -21.97 5.96 18.97
CA SER A 20 -22.76 6.83 19.84
C SER A 20 -22.65 8.30 19.43
N TRP A 21 -21.49 8.72 18.94
CA TRP A 21 -21.34 10.05 18.38
C TRP A 21 -21.94 10.12 16.97
N ALA A 22 -21.63 9.17 16.09
CA ALA A 22 -21.99 9.22 14.67
C ALA A 22 -23.51 9.11 14.41
N ASP A 23 -24.23 8.29 15.18
CA ASP A 23 -25.63 7.93 14.95
C ASP A 23 -26.63 8.79 15.77
N ASP A 24 -26.12 9.79 16.48
CA ASP A 24 -26.92 10.67 17.34
C ASP A 24 -27.73 11.69 16.54
N ALA A 25 -29.00 11.36 16.29
CA ALA A 25 -29.96 12.23 15.61
C ALA A 25 -30.42 13.42 16.46
N ALA A 26 -30.18 13.43 17.78
CA ALA A 26 -30.60 14.51 18.67
C ALA A 26 -29.62 15.69 18.70
N ARG A 27 -28.53 15.61 17.93
CA ARG A 27 -27.53 16.69 17.82
C ARG A 27 -28.10 17.95 17.20
N PHE A 28 -27.46 19.06 17.55
CA PHE A 28 -27.78 20.38 17.01
C PHE A 28 -27.87 20.39 15.47
N GLY A 29 -26.89 19.82 14.76
CA GLY A 29 -26.88 19.81 13.29
C GLY A 29 -28.07 19.05 12.70
N SER A 30 -28.31 17.83 13.16
CA SER A 30 -29.44 16.98 12.73
C SER A 30 -30.79 17.62 13.03
N ASN A 31 -30.97 18.17 14.23
CA ASN A 31 -32.17 18.90 14.64
C ASN A 31 -32.36 20.23 13.89
N TYR A 32 -31.28 20.90 13.50
CA TYR A 32 -31.35 22.14 12.75
C TYR A 32 -31.78 21.86 11.32
N LEU A 33 -31.19 20.85 10.68
CA LEU A 33 -31.55 20.45 9.32
C LEU A 33 -33.00 19.94 9.23
N SER A 34 -33.46 19.17 10.23
CA SER A 34 -34.85 18.69 10.25
C SER A 34 -35.88 19.83 10.32
N LYS A 35 -35.56 20.96 10.96
CA LYS A 35 -36.41 22.16 10.96
C LYS A 35 -36.62 22.76 9.56
N PHE A 36 -35.66 22.56 8.65
CA PHE A 36 -35.78 22.97 7.25
C PHE A 36 -36.37 21.86 6.36
N GLY A 37 -36.89 20.78 6.94
CA GLY A 37 -37.52 19.68 6.21
C GLY A 37 -36.52 18.69 5.62
N TRP A 38 -35.25 18.73 6.03
CA TRP A 38 -34.30 17.69 5.67
C TRP A 38 -34.58 16.39 6.45
N ASP A 39 -34.45 15.27 5.77
CA ASP A 39 -34.62 13.93 6.33
C ASP A 39 -33.34 13.11 6.12
N ALA A 40 -32.96 12.32 7.13
CA ALA A 40 -31.71 11.56 7.11
C ALA A 40 -31.67 10.48 6.02
N SER A 41 -32.83 10.04 5.52
CA SER A 41 -32.90 9.07 4.42
C SER A 41 -32.63 9.70 3.04
N LYS A 42 -32.66 11.04 2.95
CA LYS A 42 -32.55 11.79 1.69
C LYS A 42 -31.25 12.58 1.62
N GLY A 43 -30.68 12.61 0.41
CA GLY A 43 -29.58 13.50 0.07
C GLY A 43 -29.98 14.96 0.16
N LEU A 44 -28.98 15.85 0.27
CA LEU A 44 -29.19 17.29 0.15
C LEU A 44 -29.34 17.71 -1.33
N GLY A 45 -29.97 18.86 -1.59
CA GLY A 45 -30.16 19.42 -2.93
C GLY A 45 -31.63 19.48 -3.35
N ALA A 46 -31.92 20.19 -4.45
CA ALA A 46 -33.29 20.48 -4.88
C ALA A 46 -34.13 19.22 -5.16
N GLY A 47 -33.51 18.17 -5.72
CA GLY A 47 -34.12 16.85 -5.93
C GLY A 47 -33.68 15.78 -4.94
N GLY A 48 -32.91 16.13 -3.91
CA GLY A 48 -32.34 15.16 -2.97
C GLY A 48 -31.22 14.27 -3.56
N GLU A 49 -30.58 14.72 -4.64
CA GLU A 49 -29.54 13.98 -5.37
C GLU A 49 -28.19 13.91 -4.65
N GLY A 50 -28.03 14.65 -3.54
CA GLY A 50 -26.81 14.65 -2.75
C GLY A 50 -26.49 13.29 -2.14
N ARG A 51 -25.21 13.09 -1.80
CA ARG A 51 -24.77 11.88 -1.10
C ARG A 51 -25.34 11.87 0.31
N ILE A 52 -25.84 10.70 0.74
CA ILE A 52 -26.36 10.47 2.09
C ILE A 52 -25.20 10.32 3.09
N SER A 53 -24.08 9.75 2.64
CA SER A 53 -22.90 9.49 3.46
C SER A 53 -21.75 10.45 3.13
N HIS A 54 -20.92 10.71 4.15
CA HIS A 54 -19.71 11.50 4.03
C HIS A 54 -18.67 10.82 3.12
N ILE A 55 -17.78 11.62 2.54
CA ILE A 55 -16.64 11.13 1.77
C ILE A 55 -15.65 10.51 2.76
N LYS A 56 -15.25 9.26 2.51
CA LYS A 56 -14.19 8.58 3.26
C LYS A 56 -12.89 8.68 2.48
N VAL A 57 -11.80 8.93 3.20
CA VAL A 57 -10.45 9.00 2.64
C VAL A 57 -9.63 7.88 3.26
N ASP A 58 -9.02 7.07 2.41
CA ASP A 58 -8.09 6.04 2.85
C ASP A 58 -6.74 6.67 3.14
N HIS A 59 -6.21 6.43 4.34
CA HIS A 59 -4.93 6.98 4.75
C HIS A 59 -3.79 6.06 4.31
N LYS A 60 -2.79 6.63 3.63
CA LYS A 60 -1.57 5.92 3.27
C LYS A 60 -0.62 5.88 4.47
N LEU A 61 -0.57 4.72 5.14
CA LEU A 61 0.33 4.50 6.28
C LEU A 61 1.69 3.90 5.88
N ASP A 62 1.82 3.48 4.61
CA ASP A 62 3.00 2.78 4.12
C ASP A 62 3.93 3.67 3.29
N MET A 63 5.21 3.29 3.23
CA MET A 63 6.23 3.98 2.39
C MET A 63 6.21 3.56 0.91
N LEU A 64 5.29 2.68 0.48
CA LEU A 64 5.22 2.23 -0.91
C LEU A 64 4.75 3.35 -1.87
N GLY A 65 4.92 3.15 -3.18
CA GLY A 65 4.38 4.08 -4.19
C GLY A 65 2.85 4.14 -4.20
N ILE A 66 2.29 5.22 -4.73
CA ILE A 66 0.85 5.33 -5.00
C ILE A 66 0.48 4.21 -6.00
N GLY A 67 -0.60 3.49 -5.73
CA GLY A 67 -1.03 2.34 -6.54
C GLY A 67 -0.58 0.97 -6.02
N ALA A 68 0.48 0.88 -5.22
CA ALA A 68 0.97 -0.39 -4.68
C ALA A 68 -0.01 -1.09 -3.70
N ALA A 69 -0.87 -0.32 -3.03
CA ALA A 69 -1.88 -0.85 -2.11
C ALA A 69 -2.88 -1.82 -2.79
N HIS A 70 -3.10 -1.67 -4.10
CA HIS A 70 -4.04 -2.49 -4.87
C HIS A 70 -3.52 -3.90 -5.18
N GLN A 71 -2.29 -4.25 -4.80
CA GLN A 71 -1.78 -5.61 -4.94
C GLN A 71 -2.48 -6.60 -4.01
N LYS A 72 -3.00 -6.13 -2.87
CA LYS A 72 -3.69 -6.97 -1.88
C LYS A 72 -5.20 -7.01 -2.04
N ASP A 73 -5.76 -6.16 -2.91
CA ASP A 73 -7.20 -6.07 -3.10
C ASP A 73 -7.61 -6.92 -4.32
N PRO A 74 -8.39 -8.00 -4.14
CA PRO A 74 -8.89 -8.82 -5.25
C PRO A 74 -9.72 -8.04 -6.28
N ASN A 75 -10.24 -6.87 -5.89
CA ASN A 75 -11.00 -5.96 -6.75
C ASN A 75 -10.19 -4.75 -7.23
N GLY A 76 -8.89 -4.71 -6.96
CA GLY A 76 -8.00 -3.67 -7.45
C GLY A 76 -8.03 -3.61 -8.98
N ILE A 77 -8.55 -2.50 -9.52
CA ILE A 77 -8.74 -2.27 -10.96
C ILE A 77 -7.41 -2.43 -11.71
N ALA A 78 -6.32 -1.89 -11.15
CA ALA A 78 -4.98 -1.99 -11.72
C ALA A 78 -4.47 -3.45 -11.81
N TRP A 79 -4.80 -4.31 -10.83
CA TRP A 79 -4.37 -5.70 -10.85
C TRP A 79 -5.15 -6.53 -11.87
N LYS A 80 -6.47 -6.33 -11.96
CA LYS A 80 -7.31 -6.99 -12.98
C LYS A 80 -6.85 -6.64 -14.39
N GLN A 81 -6.63 -5.36 -14.67
CA GLN A 81 -6.16 -4.89 -15.98
C GLN A 81 -4.80 -5.48 -16.36
N ASN A 82 -3.83 -5.53 -15.43
CA ASN A 82 -2.52 -6.13 -15.69
C ASN A 82 -2.63 -7.63 -15.96
N LYS A 83 -3.45 -8.36 -15.19
CA LYS A 83 -3.62 -9.81 -15.36
C LYS A 83 -4.31 -10.15 -16.69
N ASP A 84 -5.29 -9.35 -17.10
CA ASP A 84 -5.98 -9.53 -18.38
C ASP A 84 -5.03 -9.26 -19.56
N PHE A 85 -4.16 -8.25 -19.43
CA PHE A 85 -3.12 -7.96 -20.41
C PHE A 85 -2.06 -9.07 -20.49
N GLU A 86 -1.58 -9.58 -19.35
CA GLU A 86 -0.66 -10.72 -19.29
C GLU A 86 -1.26 -11.96 -19.96
N ASN A 87 -2.55 -12.24 -19.73
CA ASN A 87 -3.24 -13.36 -20.37
C ASN A 87 -3.37 -13.18 -21.89
N LEU A 88 -3.58 -11.95 -22.37
CA LEU A 88 -3.60 -11.65 -23.80
C LEU A 88 -2.23 -11.89 -24.43
N LEU A 89 -1.16 -11.40 -23.80
CA LEU A 89 0.21 -11.60 -24.29
C LEU A 89 0.58 -13.09 -24.36
N LYS A 90 0.20 -13.88 -23.34
CA LYS A 90 0.39 -15.34 -23.35
C LYS A 90 -0.31 -16.00 -24.53
N ARG A 91 -1.59 -15.68 -24.75
CA ARG A 91 -2.35 -16.22 -25.90
C ARG A 91 -1.70 -15.86 -27.22
N LEU A 92 -1.23 -14.62 -27.36
CA LEU A 92 -0.58 -14.16 -28.59
C LEU A 92 0.72 -14.94 -28.85
N ASN A 93 1.54 -15.12 -27.81
CA ASN A 93 2.76 -15.93 -27.90
C ASN A 93 2.46 -17.41 -28.19
N GLU A 94 1.39 -17.99 -27.65
CA GLU A 94 0.97 -19.35 -27.97
C GLU A 94 0.54 -19.48 -29.44
N THR A 95 -0.17 -18.49 -29.97
CA THR A 95 -0.62 -18.50 -31.38
C THR A 95 0.50 -18.27 -32.39
N THR A 96 1.55 -17.51 -32.05
CA THR A 96 2.71 -17.35 -32.94
C THR A 96 3.52 -18.63 -33.04
N VAL A 97 3.69 -19.36 -31.92
CA VAL A 97 4.39 -20.65 -31.89
C VAL A 97 3.67 -21.73 -32.69
N GLN A 98 2.34 -21.72 -32.76
CA GLN A 98 1.58 -22.70 -33.54
C GLN A 98 1.51 -22.42 -35.05
N ASN A 99 1.89 -21.22 -35.51
CA ASN A 99 1.83 -20.83 -36.93
C ASN A 99 3.18 -20.90 -37.67
N THR A 100 4.25 -21.34 -37.02
CA THR A 100 5.58 -21.55 -37.63
C THR A 100 6.00 -23.01 -37.51
N PRO A 101 5.80 -23.86 -38.54
CA PRO A 101 6.41 -25.18 -38.57
C PRO A 101 7.86 -25.04 -39.04
N GLY A 102 8.78 -24.97 -38.09
CA GLY A 102 10.22 -25.07 -38.34
C GLY A 102 10.99 -23.79 -38.03
N GLU A 103 11.99 -23.95 -37.16
CA GLU A 103 13.09 -23.02 -36.89
C GLU A 103 12.79 -21.87 -35.90
N ALA A 104 12.99 -22.18 -34.62
CA ALA A 104 13.34 -21.20 -33.60
C ALA A 104 14.19 -21.92 -32.53
N GLU A 105 15.50 -21.96 -32.75
CA GLU A 105 16.49 -22.09 -31.67
C GLU A 105 16.20 -20.99 -30.62
N PRO A 106 16.24 -21.29 -29.32
CA PRO A 106 16.03 -20.27 -28.29
C PRO A 106 17.23 -19.33 -28.25
N GLU A 107 17.18 -18.21 -28.95
CA GLU A 107 18.06 -17.09 -28.62
C GLU A 107 17.62 -16.53 -27.25
N GLU A 108 18.43 -16.82 -26.23
CA GLU A 108 18.35 -16.18 -24.93
C GLU A 108 18.55 -14.68 -25.11
N ILE A 109 17.46 -13.91 -25.10
CA ILE A 109 17.53 -12.46 -24.97
C ILE A 109 17.89 -12.17 -23.50
N GLU A 110 19.18 -12.05 -23.22
CA GLU A 110 19.69 -11.47 -21.97
C GLU A 110 19.20 -10.02 -21.87
N VAL A 111 18.13 -9.81 -21.09
CA VAL A 111 17.73 -8.46 -20.68
C VAL A 111 18.58 -8.10 -19.47
N ASP A 112 19.71 -7.41 -19.70
CA ASP A 112 20.53 -6.80 -18.64
C ASP A 112 19.73 -5.71 -17.94
N VAL A 113 18.94 -6.09 -16.92
CA VAL A 113 18.37 -5.16 -15.95
C VAL A 113 19.50 -4.74 -15.03
N GLY A 114 20.30 -3.78 -15.51
CA GLY A 114 21.37 -3.12 -14.78
C GLY A 114 20.83 -2.36 -13.56
N GLY A 115 20.62 -3.07 -12.45
CA GLY A 115 20.06 -2.50 -11.21
C GLY A 115 20.79 -2.89 -9.91
N ASP A 116 21.74 -3.82 -9.93
CA ASP A 116 22.28 -4.39 -8.67
C ASP A 116 23.70 -3.94 -8.29
N LYS A 117 24.48 -3.34 -9.18
CA LYS A 117 25.89 -2.99 -8.89
C LYS A 117 26.03 -1.79 -7.92
N GLN A 118 25.15 -0.79 -8.01
CA GLN A 118 25.26 0.42 -7.16
C GLN A 118 24.92 0.18 -5.67
N LYS A 119 24.09 -0.82 -5.35
CA LYS A 119 23.68 -1.10 -3.96
C LYS A 119 24.79 -1.79 -3.16
N LYS A 120 25.71 -2.48 -3.85
CA LYS A 120 26.82 -3.22 -3.21
C LYS A 120 28.01 -2.30 -2.89
N GLU A 121 28.28 -1.30 -3.72
CA GLU A 121 29.32 -0.31 -3.47
C GLU A 121 28.96 0.62 -2.31
N THR A 122 27.75 1.16 -2.31
CA THR A 122 27.27 2.05 -1.22
C THR A 122 27.23 1.34 0.15
N LYS A 123 26.91 0.04 0.20
CA LYS A 123 26.98 -0.75 1.45
C LYS A 123 28.41 -1.03 1.89
N ARG A 124 29.34 -1.23 0.94
CA ARG A 124 30.77 -1.43 1.21
C ARG A 124 31.43 -0.15 1.72
N GLU A 125 31.06 1.02 1.19
CA GLU A 125 31.56 2.31 1.66
C GLU A 125 31.07 2.63 3.07
N ARG A 126 29.77 2.47 3.35
CA ARG A 126 29.24 2.70 4.72
C ARG A 126 29.87 1.77 5.76
N GLY A 127 30.09 0.49 5.41
CA GLY A 127 30.76 -0.46 6.30
C GLY A 127 32.25 -0.17 6.50
N ARG A 128 32.91 0.45 5.50
CA ARG A 128 34.29 0.90 5.63
C ARG A 128 34.38 2.12 6.54
N TRP A 129 33.52 3.12 6.36
CA TRP A 129 33.46 4.32 7.21
C TRP A 129 33.27 3.97 8.69
N PHE A 130 32.26 3.15 9.04
CA PHE A 130 31.99 2.73 10.43
C PHE A 130 33.17 2.00 11.09
N ARG A 131 33.91 1.17 10.33
CA ARG A 131 35.07 0.44 10.87
C ARG A 131 36.28 1.34 11.13
N THR A 132 36.38 2.48 10.45
CA THR A 132 37.48 3.44 10.66
C THR A 132 37.24 4.26 11.93
N GLU A 133 35.99 4.68 12.19
CA GLU A 133 35.63 5.41 13.42
C GLU A 133 35.84 4.58 14.69
N GLU A 134 35.54 3.27 14.68
CA GLU A 134 35.81 2.40 15.84
C GLU A 134 37.30 2.26 16.15
N LYS A 135 38.17 2.33 15.13
CA LYS A 135 39.63 2.19 15.31
C LYS A 135 40.31 3.48 15.78
N GLU A 136 39.72 4.64 15.50
CA GLU A 136 40.22 5.93 15.99
C GLU A 136 39.77 6.21 17.44
N GLY A 137 38.66 5.62 17.89
CA GLY A 137 38.18 5.73 19.28
C GLY A 137 38.96 4.92 20.32
N GLU A 138 39.73 3.90 19.92
CA GLU A 138 40.48 3.02 20.84
C GLU A 138 41.92 3.47 21.15
N GLN A 139 42.41 4.59 20.58
CA GLN A 139 43.74 5.14 20.89
C GLN A 139 43.64 6.55 21.48
N GLY A 140 43.13 6.64 22.72
CA GLY A 140 43.24 7.82 23.59
C GLY A 140 44.33 7.63 24.67
N PRO A 141 45.02 8.70 25.11
CA PRO A 141 46.39 8.62 25.61
C PRO A 141 46.59 8.06 27.02
N ARG A 142 47.82 7.59 27.21
CA ARG A 142 48.43 7.00 28.40
C ARG A 142 48.52 8.00 29.56
N ARG A 143 48.43 7.43 30.76
CA ARG A 143 48.72 8.01 32.09
C ARG A 143 49.82 9.08 32.09
N ILE A 144 49.54 10.21 32.74
CA ILE A 144 50.44 10.89 33.70
C ILE A 144 49.59 11.24 34.92
#